data_AF-A0A6M6JAP7-F1
#
_entry.id   AF-A0A6M6JAP7-F1
#
_cell.length_a   1.000
_cell.length_b   1.000
_cell.length_c   1.000
_cell.angle_alpha   90.00
_cell.angle_beta   90.00
_cell.angle_gamma   90.00
#
_symmetry.space_group_name_H-M   'P 1'
#
loop_
_entity.id
_entity.type
_entity.pdbx_description
1 polymer ?
#
loop_
_entity_poly.entity_id
_entity_poly.type
_entity_poly.pdbx_seq_one_letter_code
_entity_poly.pdbx_strand_id
1 'polypeptide(L)'
;MPEITTRRRLDRPGRRRFELDPDSFARISERIARFLGTGRFLAIQTVIVIVWIVLNLVAVSLRWDPYPFILLNLAFSTQAAYAAPLILLAQNRQDDRDRVALEEDRSRAERTKADTEYLARELAALRVAVGEVATRDYLRGELERLGDRLHPKG
;
A
#
# COMPACT_ATOMS: atom_id res chain seq x y z
N MET A 1 6.21 57.32 -5.75
CA MET A 1 6.76 56.23 -6.59
C MET A 1 6.07 54.94 -6.22
N PRO A 2 5.38 54.26 -7.14
CA PRO A 2 4.90 52.90 -6.93
C PRO A 2 5.93 51.90 -7.48
N GLU A 3 6.51 51.06 -6.63
CA GLU A 3 7.33 49.94 -7.09
C GLU A 3 6.42 48.83 -7.63
N ILE A 4 6.51 48.60 -8.94
CA ILE A 4 5.87 47.49 -9.62
C ILE A 4 6.71 46.23 -9.44
N THR A 5 6.08 45.25 -8.80
CA THR A 5 6.34 43.80 -8.81
C THR A 5 7.34 43.26 -9.83
N THR A 6 8.31 42.48 -9.36
CA THR A 6 8.88 41.36 -10.14
C THR A 6 8.99 40.12 -9.26
N ARG A 7 7.89 39.36 -9.15
CA ARG A 7 7.97 37.95 -8.69
C ARG A 7 8.57 37.14 -9.83
N ARG A 8 9.88 36.90 -9.77
CA ARG A 8 10.61 36.01 -10.67
C ARG A 8 10.01 34.61 -10.56
N ARG A 9 9.15 34.25 -11.52
CA ARG A 9 8.65 32.88 -11.71
C ARG A 9 9.87 31.99 -11.94
N LEU A 10 10.11 31.07 -11.02
CA LEU A 10 11.14 30.05 -11.12
C LEU A 10 10.79 29.15 -12.31
N ASP A 11 11.53 29.31 -13.40
CA ASP A 11 11.43 28.47 -14.58
C ASP A 11 11.96 27.08 -14.20
N ARG A 12 11.06 26.12 -13.98
CA ARG A 12 11.43 24.72 -13.73
C ARG A 12 11.70 24.10 -15.10
N PRO A 13 12.94 23.66 -15.41
CA PRO A 13 13.22 23.04 -16.68
C PRO A 13 12.36 21.78 -16.82
N GLY A 14 11.65 21.70 -17.96
CA GLY A 14 10.80 20.59 -18.35
C GLY A 14 11.61 19.30 -18.38
N ARG A 15 11.61 18.59 -17.26
CA ARG A 15 12.12 17.23 -17.12
C ARG A 15 11.19 16.37 -17.95
N ARG A 16 11.55 16.13 -19.21
CA ARG A 16 10.95 15.09 -20.05
C ARG A 16 11.20 13.76 -19.33
N ARG A 17 10.34 13.43 -18.37
CA ARG A 17 10.17 12.05 -17.93
C ARG A 17 9.73 11.32 -19.18
N PHE A 18 10.51 10.35 -19.60
CA PHE A 18 10.00 9.29 -20.45
C PHE A 18 8.82 8.69 -19.68
N GLU A 19 7.61 9.19 -19.92
CA GLU A 19 6.36 8.57 -19.51
C GLU A 19 6.24 7.30 -20.36
N LEU A 20 7.02 6.29 -19.98
CA LEU A 20 6.69 4.90 -20.24
C LEU A 20 5.29 4.73 -19.67
N ASP A 21 4.30 4.62 -20.57
CA ASP A 21 2.88 4.55 -20.27
C ASP A 21 2.62 3.61 -19.07
N PRO A 22 2.40 4.19 -17.87
CA PRO A 22 2.41 3.42 -16.62
C PRO A 22 1.34 2.33 -16.58
N ASP A 23 0.27 2.53 -17.35
CA ASP A 23 -0.91 1.66 -17.38
C ASP A 23 -0.66 0.40 -18.21
N SER A 24 0.09 0.52 -19.30
CA SER A 24 0.45 -0.62 -20.15
C SER A 24 1.43 -1.55 -19.44
N PHE A 25 2.42 -1.01 -18.75
CA PHE A 25 3.34 -1.79 -17.93
C PHE A 25 2.65 -2.42 -16.71
N ALA A 26 1.73 -1.72 -16.05
CA ALA A 26 1.02 -2.25 -14.89
C ALA A 26 0.27 -3.55 -15.23
N ARG A 27 -0.45 -3.59 -16.35
CA ARG A 27 -1.18 -4.77 -16.81
C ARG A 27 -0.25 -5.95 -17.14
N ILE A 28 0.90 -5.67 -17.75
CA ILE A 28 1.91 -6.67 -18.09
C ILE A 28 2.54 -7.24 -16.81
N SER A 29 2.97 -6.37 -15.89
CA SER A 29 3.56 -6.77 -14.61
C SER A 29 2.60 -7.63 -13.79
N GLU A 30 1.32 -7.31 -13.76
CA GLU A 30 0.32 -8.07 -13.01
C GLU A 30 0.10 -9.48 -13.61
N ARG A 31 0.17 -9.60 -14.94
CA ARG A 31 0.10 -10.89 -15.64
C ARG A 31 1.36 -11.72 -15.39
N ILE A 32 2.53 -11.09 -15.44
CA ILE A 32 3.82 -11.71 -15.12
C ILE A 32 3.87 -12.18 -13.66
N ALA A 33 3.39 -11.36 -12.71
CA ALA A 33 3.36 -11.70 -11.29
C ALA A 33 2.48 -12.93 -11.02
N ARG A 34 1.28 -12.99 -11.62
CA ARG A 34 0.40 -14.16 -11.53
C ARG A 34 1.02 -15.40 -12.18
N PHE A 35 1.77 -15.22 -13.27
CA PHE A 35 2.42 -16.31 -13.99
C PHE A 35 3.63 -16.87 -13.21
N LEU A 36 4.53 -16.02 -12.74
CA LEU A 36 5.72 -16.39 -11.97
C LEU A 36 5.39 -16.91 -10.56
N GLY A 37 4.33 -16.40 -9.93
CA GLY A 37 3.88 -16.85 -8.60
C GLY A 37 3.19 -18.22 -8.59
N THR A 38 2.91 -18.80 -9.76
CA THR A 38 2.28 -20.12 -9.86
C THR A 38 3.36 -21.19 -10.05
N GLY A 39 3.31 -22.29 -9.28
CA GLY A 39 4.25 -23.43 -9.43
C GLY A 39 4.26 -24.08 -10.83
N ARG A 40 3.28 -23.76 -11.68
CA ARG A 40 3.22 -24.13 -13.10
C ARG A 40 4.41 -23.58 -13.91
N PHE A 41 4.91 -22.38 -13.61
CA PHE A 41 6.06 -21.81 -14.32
C PHE A 41 7.32 -22.66 -14.12
N LEU A 42 7.62 -23.00 -12.86
CA LEU A 42 8.74 -23.87 -12.47
C LEU A 42 8.63 -25.26 -13.11
N ALA A 43 7.42 -25.82 -13.18
CA ALA A 43 7.18 -27.11 -13.82
C ALA A 43 7.49 -27.05 -15.33
N ILE A 44 6.97 -26.05 -16.05
CA ILE A 44 7.24 -25.86 -17.48
C ILE A 44 8.73 -25.63 -17.74
N GLN A 45 9.39 -24.79 -16.93
CA GLN A 45 10.82 -24.52 -17.05
C GLN A 45 11.66 -25.80 -16.87
N THR A 46 11.33 -26.60 -15.86
CA THR A 46 11.99 -27.89 -15.62
C THR A 46 11.81 -28.84 -16.81
N VAL A 47 10.60 -28.94 -17.36
CA VAL A 47 10.32 -29.78 -18.54
C VAL A 47 11.15 -29.32 -19.75
N ILE A 48 11.24 -28.01 -20.00
CA ILE A 48 12.06 -27.46 -21.10
C ILE A 48 13.53 -27.87 -20.93
N VAL A 49 14.09 -27.75 -19.73
CA VAL A 49 15.47 -28.14 -19.44
C VAL A 49 15.68 -29.64 -19.67
N ILE A 50 14.76 -30.49 -19.20
CA ILE A 50 14.83 -31.94 -19.41
C ILE A 50 14.77 -32.27 -20.90
N VAL A 51 13.82 -31.69 -21.64
CA VAL A 51 13.68 -31.90 -23.10
C VAL A 51 14.95 -31.46 -23.83
N TRP A 52 15.55 -30.34 -23.44
CA TRP A 52 16.79 -29.87 -24.03
C TRP A 52 17.95 -30.86 -23.79
N ILE A 53 18.11 -31.34 -22.56
CA ILE A 53 19.13 -32.34 -22.22
C ILE A 53 18.91 -33.63 -23.03
N VAL A 54 17.66 -34.11 -23.15
CA VAL A 54 17.32 -35.31 -23.92
C VAL A 54 17.59 -35.13 -25.41
N LEU A 55 17.18 -34.00 -26.00
CA LEU A 55 17.47 -33.69 -27.41
C LEU A 55 18.97 -33.65 -27.66
N ASN A 56 19.74 -33.10 -26.73
CA ASN A 56 21.19 -33.02 -26.85
C ASN A 56 21.85 -34.41 -26.78
N LEU A 57 21.38 -35.28 -25.87
CA LEU A 57 21.83 -36.69 -25.75
C LEU A 57 21.52 -37.52 -27.00
N VAL A 58 20.37 -37.32 -27.64
CA VAL A 58 20.00 -38.05 -28.87
C VAL A 58 20.70 -37.46 -30.09
N ALA A 59 20.92 -36.14 -30.12
CA ALA A 59 21.63 -35.43 -31.19
C ALA A 59 23.16 -35.46 -31.05
N VAL A 60 23.73 -36.31 -30.17
CA VAL A 60 25.19 -36.49 -29.99
C VAL A 60 25.90 -36.78 -31.31
N SER A 61 25.24 -37.44 -32.27
CA SER A 61 25.80 -37.71 -33.60
C SER A 61 26.12 -36.44 -34.40
N LEU A 62 25.40 -35.33 -34.17
CA LEU A 62 25.63 -34.02 -34.80
C LEU A 62 26.53 -33.08 -33.98
N ARG A 63 26.96 -33.46 -32.76
CA ARG A 63 27.79 -32.64 -31.83
C ARG A 63 27.30 -31.20 -31.66
N TRP A 64 25.98 -30.98 -31.65
CA TRP A 64 25.39 -29.64 -31.65
C TRP A 64 25.74 -28.85 -30.37
N ASP A 65 25.86 -29.50 -29.22
CA ASP A 65 26.30 -28.88 -27.96
C ASP A 65 26.87 -29.92 -26.96
N PRO A 66 28.13 -30.37 -27.13
CA PRO A 66 28.77 -31.38 -26.30
C PRO A 66 28.87 -30.96 -24.83
N TYR A 67 28.94 -31.93 -23.92
CA TYR A 67 29.19 -31.68 -22.49
C TYR A 67 30.40 -30.75 -22.32
N PRO A 68 30.28 -29.58 -21.66
CA PRO A 68 29.34 -29.23 -20.58
C PRO A 68 28.15 -28.30 -20.97
N PHE A 69 27.54 -28.46 -22.15
CA PHE A 69 26.35 -27.71 -22.60
C PHE A 69 26.51 -26.18 -22.60
N ILE A 70 27.44 -25.68 -23.41
CA ILE A 70 27.82 -24.26 -23.44
C ILE A 70 26.62 -23.37 -23.84
N LEU A 71 25.77 -23.85 -24.75
CA LEU A 71 24.65 -23.07 -25.27
C LEU A 71 23.53 -22.94 -24.24
N LEU A 72 23.24 -24.02 -23.51
CA LEU A 72 22.26 -23.99 -22.42
C LEU A 72 22.72 -23.04 -21.30
N ASN A 73 24.01 -23.09 -20.97
CA ASN A 73 24.58 -22.24 -19.95
C ASN A 73 24.57 -20.75 -20.37
N LEU A 74 24.87 -20.47 -21.63
CA LEU A 74 24.76 -19.12 -22.19
C LEU A 74 23.32 -18.60 -22.13
N ALA A 75 22.34 -19.42 -22.51
CA ALA A 75 20.93 -19.06 -22.46
C ALA A 75 20.46 -18.73 -21.03
N PHE A 76 20.82 -19.56 -20.04
CA PHE A 76 20.53 -19.29 -18.63
C PHE A 76 21.23 -18.03 -18.12
N SER A 77 22.47 -17.80 -18.53
CA SER A 77 23.23 -16.60 -18.14
C SER A 77 22.56 -15.34 -18.66
N THR A 78 22.11 -15.33 -19.92
CA THR A 78 21.34 -14.22 -20.50
C THR A 78 19.97 -14.08 -19.84
N GLN A 79 19.28 -15.18 -19.56
CA GLN A 79 17.98 -15.17 -18.86
C GLN A 79 18.11 -14.51 -17.48
N ALA A 80 19.13 -14.89 -16.71
CA ALA A 80 19.40 -14.29 -15.41
C ALA A 80 19.77 -12.80 -15.51
N ALA A 81 20.59 -12.44 -16.50
CA ALA A 81 21.00 -11.05 -16.73
C ALA A 81 19.82 -10.12 -17.06
N TYR A 82 18.81 -10.60 -17.80
CA TYR A 82 17.60 -9.81 -18.11
C TYR A 82 16.56 -9.83 -16.99
N ALA A 83 16.56 -10.87 -16.15
CA ALA A 83 15.65 -10.95 -15.01
C ALA A 83 15.88 -9.83 -13.99
N ALA A 84 17.15 -9.53 -13.65
CA ALA A 84 17.50 -8.52 -12.67
C ALA A 84 16.88 -7.12 -12.93
N PRO A 85 17.03 -6.49 -14.11
CA PRO A 85 16.43 -5.19 -14.39
C PRO A 85 14.89 -5.24 -14.44
N LEU A 86 14.31 -6.34 -14.92
CA LEU A 86 12.86 -6.51 -14.96
C LEU A 86 12.26 -6.63 -13.55
N ILE A 87 12.93 -7.36 -12.66
CA ILE A 87 12.58 -7.45 -11.24
C ILE A 87 12.70 -6.08 -10.58
N LEU A 88 13.78 -5.33 -10.84
CA LEU A 88 13.98 -3.99 -10.26
C LEU A 88 12.90 -3.01 -10.72
N LEU A 89 12.46 -3.07 -11.97
CA LEU A 89 11.32 -2.27 -12.44
C LEU A 89 10.00 -2.68 -11.75
N ALA A 90 9.79 -3.98 -11.54
CA ALA A 90 8.62 -4.46 -10.82
C ALA A 90 8.64 -4.02 -9.34
N GLN A 91 9.81 -4.07 -8.70
CA GLN A 91 10.03 -3.64 -7.31
C GLN A 91 9.80 -2.14 -7.14
N ASN A 92 10.41 -1.28 -7.96
CA ASN A 92 10.21 0.18 -7.88
C ASN A 92 8.73 0.56 -7.91
N ARG A 93 7.91 -0.16 -8.71
CA ARG A 93 6.47 0.09 -8.77
C ARG A 93 5.70 -0.44 -7.56
N GLN A 94 6.16 -1.54 -6.96
CA GLN A 94 5.59 -2.02 -5.70
C GLN A 94 5.90 -1.02 -4.59
N ASP A 95 7.15 -0.57 -4.47
CA ASP A 95 7.59 0.41 -3.48
C ASP A 95 6.81 1.73 -3.60
N ASP A 96 6.56 2.22 -4.82
CA ASP A 96 5.76 3.42 -5.05
C ASP A 96 4.30 3.26 -4.56
N ARG A 97 3.68 2.09 -4.81
CA ARG A 97 2.32 1.81 -4.31
C ARG A 97 2.28 1.67 -2.81
N ASP A 98 3.23 0.94 -2.24
CA ASP A 98 3.33 0.70 -0.80
C ASP A 98 3.55 2.01 -0.05
N ARG A 99 4.34 2.92 -0.64
CA ARG A 99 4.52 4.26 -0.11
C ARG A 99 3.20 5.06 -0.05
N VAL A 100 2.42 5.07 -1.13
CA VAL A 100 1.12 5.78 -1.17
C VAL A 100 0.16 5.17 -0.14
N ALA A 101 0.09 3.85 -0.06
CA ALA A 101 -0.74 3.15 0.93
C ALA A 101 -0.35 3.50 2.37
N LEU A 102 0.96 3.58 2.66
CA LEU A 102 1.48 3.98 3.98
C LEU A 102 1.17 5.44 4.31
N GLU A 103 1.25 6.35 3.32
CA GLU A 103 0.91 7.76 3.51
C GLU A 103 -0.59 7.94 3.81
N GLU A 104 -1.46 7.21 3.10
CA GLU A 104 -2.89 7.20 3.39
C GLU A 104 -3.20 6.63 4.78
N ASP A 105 -2.57 5.50 5.15
CA ASP A 105 -2.79 4.85 6.44
C ASP A 105 -2.37 5.77 7.60
N ARG A 106 -1.23 6.47 7.46
CA ARG A 106 -0.81 7.50 8.43
C ARG A 106 -1.83 8.62 8.54
N SER A 107 -2.33 9.16 7.43
CA SER A 107 -3.34 10.22 7.47
C SER A 107 -4.65 9.77 8.12
N ARG A 108 -5.07 8.52 7.85
CA ARG A 108 -6.24 7.92 8.50
C ARG A 108 -6.01 7.75 10.00
N ALA A 109 -4.85 7.25 10.42
CA ALA A 109 -4.50 7.08 11.82
C ALA A 109 -4.49 8.41 12.59
N GLU A 110 -3.97 9.48 11.99
CA GLU A 110 -3.99 10.83 12.57
C GLU A 110 -5.43 11.34 12.78
N ARG A 111 -6.31 11.15 11.79
CA ARG A 111 -7.73 11.54 11.90
C ARG A 111 -8.45 10.74 12.98
N THR A 112 -8.31 9.42 12.98
CA THR A 112 -8.92 8.55 13.99
C THR A 112 -8.46 8.93 15.39
N LYS A 113 -7.18 9.28 15.56
CA LYS A 113 -6.65 9.76 16.84
C LYS A 113 -7.30 11.09 17.25
N ALA A 114 -7.38 12.06 16.34
CA ALA A 114 -8.02 13.35 16.60
C ALA A 114 -9.51 13.20 16.97
N ASP A 115 -10.26 12.35 16.25
CA ASP A 115 -11.66 12.07 16.52
C ASP A 115 -11.83 11.40 17.90
N THR A 116 -10.95 10.47 18.25
CA THR A 116 -10.95 9.83 19.58
C THR A 116 -10.66 10.84 20.69
N GLU A 117 -9.68 11.73 20.50
CA GLU A 117 -9.39 12.80 21.45
C GLU A 117 -10.55 13.79 21.59
N TYR A 118 -11.22 14.13 20.49
CA TYR A 118 -12.41 14.97 20.48
C TYR A 118 -13.55 14.33 21.27
N LEU A 119 -13.90 13.07 20.95
CA LEU A 119 -14.93 12.33 21.66
C LEU A 119 -14.61 12.17 23.15
N ALA A 120 -13.35 11.92 23.52
CA ALA A 120 -12.94 11.82 24.91
C ALA A 120 -13.13 13.14 25.68
N ARG A 121 -12.82 14.28 25.04
CA ARG A 121 -13.06 15.61 25.64
C ARG A 121 -14.55 15.90 25.79
N GLU A 122 -15.33 15.57 24.76
CA GLU A 122 -16.79 15.78 24.79
C GLU A 122 -17.44 14.91 25.86
N LEU A 123 -17.02 13.64 26.00
CA LEU A 123 -17.47 12.75 27.07
C LEU A 123 -17.06 13.26 28.45
N ALA A 124 -15.87 13.81 28.60
CA ALA A 124 -15.43 14.40 29.87
C ALA A 124 -16.26 15.63 30.24
N ALA A 125 -16.56 16.51 29.27
CA ALA A 125 -17.42 17.67 29.47
C ALA A 125 -18.86 17.25 29.83
N LEU A 126 -19.42 16.28 29.10
CA LEU A 126 -20.73 15.71 29.36
C LEU A 126 -20.80 15.10 30.77
N ARG A 127 -19.76 14.36 31.18
CA ARG A 127 -19.67 13.77 32.53
C ARG A 127 -19.72 14.83 33.62
N VAL A 128 -19.04 15.96 33.45
CA VAL A 128 -19.07 17.07 34.42
C VAL A 128 -20.46 17.70 34.47
N ALA A 129 -21.04 18.02 33.32
CA ALA A 129 -22.39 18.60 33.24
C ALA A 129 -23.47 17.70 33.86
N VAL A 130 -23.43 16.39 33.60
CA VAL A 130 -24.33 15.42 34.24
C VAL A 130 -24.07 15.32 35.75
N GLY A 131 -22.80 15.35 36.17
CA GLY A 131 -22.41 15.35 37.58
C GLY A 131 -23.00 16.54 38.36
N GLU A 132 -23.04 17.73 37.77
CA GLU A 132 -23.63 18.92 38.38
C GLU A 132 -25.18 18.82 38.48
N VAL A 133 -25.86 18.36 37.43
CA VAL A 133 -27.32 18.20 37.42
C VAL A 133 -27.80 17.08 38.35
N ALA A 134 -27.01 16.01 38.49
CA ALA A 134 -27.28 14.89 39.38
C ALA A 134 -26.76 15.12 40.81
N THR A 135 -26.59 16.37 41.25
CA THR A 135 -26.24 16.63 42.65
C THR A 135 -27.37 16.10 43.54
N ARG A 136 -27.02 15.22 44.48
CA ARG A 136 -27.97 14.55 45.40
C ARG A 136 -28.95 15.52 46.04
N ASP A 137 -28.52 16.76 46.31
CA ASP A 137 -29.34 17.80 46.93
C ASP A 137 -30.41 18.37 45.98
N TYR A 138 -30.16 18.41 44.66
CA TYR A 138 -31.17 18.81 43.67
C TYR A 138 -32.24 17.73 43.52
N LEU A 139 -31.81 16.47 43.36
CA LEU A 139 -32.73 15.33 43.29
C LEU A 139 -33.53 15.19 44.60
N ARG A 140 -32.91 15.42 45.75
CA ARG A 140 -33.59 15.41 47.06
C ARG A 140 -34.57 16.57 47.19
N GLY A 141 -34.18 17.78 46.80
CA GLY A 141 -35.04 18.96 46.82
C GLY A 141 -36.26 18.82 45.90
N GLU A 142 -36.10 18.22 44.72
CA GLU A 142 -37.23 18.03 43.80
C GLU A 142 -38.15 16.89 44.26
N LEU A 143 -37.60 15.83 44.89
CA LEU A 143 -38.39 14.79 45.56
C LEU A 143 -39.17 15.35 46.76
N GLU A 144 -38.57 16.19 47.59
CA GLU A 144 -39.24 16.86 48.71
C GLU A 144 -40.36 17.81 48.22
N ARG A 145 -40.11 18.59 47.16
CA ARG A 145 -41.13 19.45 46.52
C ARG A 145 -42.27 18.67 45.86
N LEU A 146 -42.01 17.48 45.32
CA LEU A 146 -43.06 16.61 44.81
C LEU A 146 -43.87 16.00 45.97
N GLY A 147 -43.19 15.60 47.05
CA GLY A 147 -43.81 15.10 48.27
C GLY A 147 -44.75 16.11 48.92
N ASP A 148 -44.33 17.37 49.05
CA ASP A 148 -45.16 18.45 49.61
C ASP A 148 -46.36 18.78 48.72
N ARG A 149 -46.23 18.70 47.39
CA ARG A 149 -47.35 18.91 46.46
C ARG A 149 -48.40 17.81 46.50
N LEU A 150 -47.99 16.57 46.80
CA LEU A 150 -48.90 15.43 46.93
C LEU A 150 -49.54 15.33 48.33
N HIS A 151 -48.95 15.98 49.33
CA HIS A 151 -49.47 16.01 50.70
C HIS A 151 -49.71 17.46 51.18
N PRO A 152 -50.64 18.22 50.56
CA PRO A 152 -50.99 19.55 51.05
C PRO A 152 -51.52 19.40 52.48
N LYS A 153 -50.77 19.94 53.46
CA LYS A 153 -51.21 19.96 54.85
C LYS A 153 -52.48 20.81 54.94
N GLY A 154 -53.62 20.13 55.13
CA GLY A 154 -54.82 20.72 55.70
C GLY A 154 -54.63 21.07 57.16
#